data_AF-F7K1J7-F1
#
_entry.id   AF-F7K1J7-F1
#
_cell.length_a   1.000
_cell.length_b   1.000
_cell.length_c   1.000
_cell.angle_alpha   90.00
_cell.angle_beta   90.00
_cell.angle_gamma   90.00
#
_symmetry.space_group_name_H-M   'P 1'
#
loop_
_entity.id
_entity.type
_entity.pdbx_description
1 polymer ?
#
loop_
_entity_poly.entity_id
_entity_poly.type
_entity_poly.pdbx_seq_one_letter_code
_entity_poly.pdbx_strand_id
1 'polypeptide(L)'
;MLKKLIKHDLKYGVRIFAVLHIILIIGCLIARFLVIDHLDFSAAPEEFAPVIALLIVVLTMLFSAISFGCCIMYAVRFYKNLFTDEGYITWTLPASPLTQLWAKILSASIWYVLDLTICFAAAWFLISGDNIQSALERIKPDFQAALGMSFSSFCGLVVFFHLSEFFPACYLFIQVLQSDSWFPHIGSLYPLLYILF
;
A
#
# COMPACT_ATOMS: atom_id res chain seq x y z
N MET A 1 -8.96 -20.26 16.50
CA MET A 1 -8.45 -19.03 17.17
C MET A 1 -8.00 -17.96 16.17
N LEU A 2 -7.25 -18.31 15.13
CA LEU A 2 -6.74 -17.40 14.08
C LEU A 2 -7.75 -16.34 13.59
N LYS A 3 -8.96 -16.75 13.16
CA LYS A 3 -10.02 -15.83 12.70
C LYS A 3 -10.37 -14.74 13.73
N LYS A 4 -10.37 -15.06 15.03
CA LYS A 4 -10.69 -14.10 16.09
C LYS A 4 -9.57 -13.07 16.26
N LEU A 5 -8.32 -13.51 16.17
CA LEU A 5 -7.14 -12.65 16.24
C LEU A 5 -7.12 -11.65 15.08
N ILE A 6 -7.29 -12.15 13.84
CA ILE A 6 -7.36 -11.31 12.64
C ILE A 6 -8.47 -10.26 12.78
N LYS A 7 -9.69 -10.68 13.17
CA LYS A 7 -10.81 -9.75 13.37
C LYS A 7 -10.47 -8.62 14.36
N HIS A 8 -9.75 -8.93 15.43
CA HIS A 8 -9.36 -7.93 16.42
C HIS A 8 -8.33 -6.95 15.86
N ASP A 9 -7.34 -7.43 15.12
CA ASP A 9 -6.32 -6.56 14.49
C ASP A 9 -6.92 -5.64 13.43
N LEU A 10 -7.83 -6.16 12.60
CA LEU A 10 -8.57 -5.33 11.64
C LEU A 10 -9.46 -4.31 12.36
N LYS A 11 -10.12 -4.67 13.46
CA LYS A 11 -10.92 -3.71 14.23
C LYS A 11 -10.06 -2.56 14.78
N TYR A 12 -8.81 -2.82 15.15
CA TYR A 12 -7.89 -1.80 15.64
C TYR A 12 -7.50 -0.81 14.53
N GLY A 13 -7.17 -1.31 13.33
CA GLY A 13 -6.67 -0.49 12.22
C GLY A 13 -7.74 0.37 11.52
N VAL A 14 -9.02 -0.01 11.59
CA VAL A 14 -10.09 0.57 10.74
C VAL A 14 -10.18 2.09 10.81
N ARG A 15 -10.01 2.70 11.98
CA ARG A 15 -10.16 4.15 12.15
C ARG A 15 -9.03 4.92 11.45
N ILE A 16 -7.78 4.50 11.66
CA ILE A 16 -6.61 5.16 11.07
C ILE A 16 -6.62 4.94 9.56
N PHE A 17 -6.88 3.70 9.13
CA PHE A 17 -7.01 3.35 7.71
C PHE A 17 -8.06 4.22 7.01
N ALA A 18 -9.24 4.38 7.61
CA ALA A 18 -10.30 5.22 7.06
C ALA A 18 -9.88 6.69 6.94
N VAL A 19 -9.24 7.26 7.97
CA VAL A 19 -8.78 8.66 7.95
C VAL A 19 -7.77 8.89 6.82
N LEU A 20 -6.77 8.01 6.68
CA LEU A 20 -5.76 8.10 5.61
C LEU A 20 -6.42 8.09 4.22
N HIS A 21 -7.35 7.18 3.99
CA HIS A 21 -8.00 7.06 2.68
C HIS A 21 -9.03 8.16 2.41
N ILE A 22 -9.67 8.72 3.43
CA ILE A 22 -10.51 9.92 3.26
C ILE A 22 -9.66 11.09 2.77
N ILE A 23 -8.46 11.28 3.32
CA ILE A 23 -7.53 12.33 2.87
C ILE A 23 -7.14 12.09 1.41
N LEU A 24 -6.79 10.86 1.04
CA LEU A 24 -6.49 10.48 -0.35
C LEU A 24 -7.65 10.85 -1.29
N ILE A 25 -8.86 10.40 -0.96
CA ILE A 25 -10.06 10.60 -1.78
C ILE A 25 -10.35 12.10 -1.94
N ILE A 26 -10.31 12.88 -0.87
CA ILE A 26 -10.51 14.34 -0.93
C ILE A 26 -9.44 14.99 -1.82
N GLY A 27 -8.17 14.60 -1.67
CA GLY A 27 -7.08 15.10 -2.50
C GLY A 27 -7.29 14.80 -3.99
N CYS A 28 -7.73 13.58 -4.32
CA CYS A 28 -8.07 13.18 -5.68
C CYS A 28 -9.28 13.95 -6.23
N LEU A 29 -10.33 14.17 -5.44
CA LEU A 29 -11.50 14.96 -5.84
C LEU A 29 -11.12 16.41 -6.13
N ILE A 30 -10.30 17.02 -5.27
CA ILE A 30 -9.77 18.37 -5.46
C ILE A 30 -8.95 18.45 -6.75
N ALA A 31 -7.98 17.53 -6.92
CA ALA A 31 -7.14 17.51 -8.12
C ALA A 31 -7.97 17.32 -9.39
N ARG A 32 -8.96 16.41 -9.36
CA ARG A 32 -9.83 16.13 -10.51
C ARG A 32 -10.67 17.36 -10.88
N PHE A 33 -11.50 17.83 -9.97
CA PHE A 33 -12.53 18.82 -10.29
C PHE A 33 -12.01 20.25 -10.33
N LEU A 34 -11.02 20.61 -9.49
CA LEU A 34 -10.54 22.00 -9.41
C LEU A 34 -9.34 22.28 -10.31
N VAL A 35 -8.64 21.24 -10.78
CA VAL A 35 -7.43 21.41 -11.59
C VAL A 35 -7.54 20.69 -12.93
N ILE A 36 -7.62 19.35 -12.92
CA ILE A 36 -7.55 18.53 -14.14
C ILE A 36 -8.67 18.88 -15.13
N ASP A 37 -9.91 19.01 -14.67
CA ASP A 37 -11.06 19.32 -15.53
C ASP A 37 -10.96 20.71 -16.18
N HIS A 38 -10.12 21.60 -15.66
CA HIS A 38 -9.94 22.96 -16.16
C HIS A 38 -8.71 23.10 -17.07
N LEU A 39 -7.93 22.02 -17.25
CA LEU A 39 -6.77 22.01 -18.15
C LEU A 39 -7.22 21.87 -19.62
N ASP A 40 -6.74 22.79 -20.46
CA ASP A 40 -6.92 22.72 -21.91
C ASP A 40 -5.73 21.98 -22.56
N PHE A 41 -5.93 20.70 -22.86
CA PHE A 41 -4.96 19.86 -23.55
C PHE A 41 -4.87 20.11 -25.06
N SER A 42 -5.62 21.08 -25.60
CA SER A 42 -5.50 21.53 -26.99
C SER A 42 -4.60 22.76 -27.15
N ALA A 43 -4.29 23.46 -26.05
CA ALA A 43 -3.38 24.59 -26.03
C ALA A 43 -1.91 24.16 -26.24
N ALA A 44 -0.99 25.14 -26.34
CA ALA A 44 0.43 24.85 -26.43
C ALA A 44 0.91 24.13 -25.15
N PRO A 45 1.79 23.12 -25.23
CA PRO A 45 2.26 22.37 -24.05
C PRO A 45 2.84 23.24 -22.93
N GLU A 46 3.45 24.37 -23.27
CA GLU A 46 4.01 25.34 -22.32
C GLU A 46 2.97 25.89 -21.34
N GLU A 47 1.69 25.91 -21.73
CA GLU A 47 0.60 26.48 -20.91
C GLU A 47 0.13 25.52 -19.81
N PHE A 48 0.16 24.20 -20.05
CA PHE A 48 -0.35 23.20 -19.10
C PHE A 48 0.73 22.28 -18.51
N ALA A 49 1.86 22.07 -19.18
CA ALA A 49 2.88 21.11 -18.75
C ALA A 49 3.44 21.38 -17.35
N PRO A 50 3.73 22.65 -16.93
CA PRO A 50 4.19 22.91 -15.57
C PRO A 50 3.16 22.52 -14.50
N VAL A 51 1.87 22.77 -14.77
CA VAL A 51 0.77 22.44 -13.85
C VAL A 51 0.62 20.92 -13.73
N ILE A 52 0.69 20.20 -14.84
CA ILE A 52 0.65 18.73 -14.85
C ILE A 52 1.86 18.15 -14.12
N ALA A 53 3.06 18.66 -14.38
CA ALA A 53 4.27 18.18 -13.71
C ALA A 53 4.17 18.36 -12.19
N LEU A 54 3.69 19.53 -11.74
CA LEU A 54 3.45 19.80 -10.33
C LEU A 54 2.38 18.86 -9.75
N LEU A 55 1.25 18.66 -10.46
CA LEU A 55 0.20 17.74 -10.05
C LEU A 55 0.71 16.32 -9.88
N ILE A 56 1.50 15.82 -10.83
CA ILE A 56 2.11 14.49 -10.75
C ILE A 56 2.95 14.39 -9.49
N VAL A 57 3.85 15.35 -9.23
CA VAL A 57 4.69 15.33 -8.03
C VAL A 57 3.85 15.34 -6.74
N VAL A 58 2.88 16.25 -6.63
CA VAL A 58 2.03 16.38 -5.44
C VAL A 58 1.17 15.14 -5.21
N LEU A 59 0.57 14.60 -6.27
CA LEU A 59 -0.25 13.38 -6.19
C LEU A 59 0.62 12.16 -5.87
N THR A 60 1.78 12.00 -6.49
CA THR A 60 2.71 10.92 -6.14
C THR A 60 3.12 11.01 -4.68
N MET A 61 3.47 12.21 -4.17
CA MET A 61 3.78 12.40 -2.75
C MET A 61 2.60 12.06 -1.85
N LEU A 62 1.37 12.44 -2.21
CA LEU A 62 0.17 12.10 -1.46
C LEU A 62 -0.03 10.58 -1.40
N PHE A 63 0.00 9.90 -2.53
CA PHE A 63 -0.15 8.45 -2.60
C PHE A 63 0.93 7.73 -1.78
N SER A 64 2.20 8.13 -1.95
CA SER A 64 3.31 7.57 -1.17
C SER A 64 3.16 7.82 0.33
N ALA A 65 2.73 9.01 0.74
CA ALA A 65 2.52 9.34 2.15
C ALA A 65 1.39 8.51 2.78
N ILE A 66 0.30 8.27 2.04
CA ILE A 66 -0.82 7.45 2.49
C ILE A 66 -0.40 5.98 2.63
N SER A 67 0.21 5.39 1.60
CA SER A 67 0.69 4.01 1.67
C SER A 67 1.75 3.83 2.75
N PHE A 68 2.67 4.80 2.91
CA PHE A 68 3.65 4.78 4.01
C PHE A 68 2.99 4.90 5.38
N GLY A 69 1.95 5.73 5.52
CA GLY A 69 1.14 5.81 6.73
C GLY A 69 0.45 4.48 7.08
N CYS A 70 -0.07 3.77 6.06
CA CYS A 70 -0.59 2.43 6.21
C CYS A 70 0.52 1.45 6.66
N CYS A 71 1.73 1.57 6.11
CA CYS A 71 2.89 0.79 6.53
C CYS A 71 3.20 0.94 8.02
N ILE A 72 3.26 2.19 8.49
CA ILE A 72 3.46 2.48 9.91
C ILE A 72 2.31 1.91 10.74
N MET A 73 1.06 2.07 10.30
CA MET A 73 -0.12 1.61 11.04
C MET A 73 -0.05 0.11 11.38
N TYR A 74 0.23 -0.76 10.39
CA TYR A 74 0.31 -2.20 10.66
C TYR A 74 1.62 -2.59 11.38
N ALA A 75 2.74 -1.90 11.14
CA ALA A 75 3.99 -2.12 11.87
C ALA A 75 3.85 -1.80 13.37
N VAL A 76 3.23 -0.65 13.70
CA VAL A 76 2.93 -0.27 15.09
C VAL A 76 1.98 -1.27 15.73
N ARG A 77 0.95 -1.73 15.02
CA ARG A 77 0.03 -2.75 15.55
C ARG A 77 0.75 -4.08 15.83
N PHE A 78 1.61 -4.52 14.92
CA PHE A 78 2.44 -5.71 15.09
C PHE A 78 3.32 -5.57 16.33
N TYR A 79 4.05 -4.47 16.44
CA TYR A 79 4.97 -4.19 17.54
C TYR A 79 4.23 -4.13 18.88
N LYS A 80 3.21 -3.27 18.99
CA LYS A 80 2.44 -3.10 20.22
C LYS A 80 1.82 -4.42 20.68
N ASN A 81 1.20 -5.17 19.76
CA ASN A 81 0.45 -6.35 20.17
C ASN A 81 1.33 -7.53 20.63
N LEU A 82 2.59 -7.62 20.17
CA LEU A 82 3.47 -8.74 20.49
C LEU A 82 4.57 -8.40 21.50
N PHE A 83 5.06 -7.16 21.51
CA PHE A 83 6.30 -6.77 22.20
C PHE A 83 6.13 -5.69 23.28
N THR A 84 4.91 -5.26 23.56
CA THR A 84 4.63 -4.33 24.67
C THR A 84 3.77 -5.01 25.73
N ASP A 85 3.24 -4.27 26.70
CA ASP A 85 2.37 -4.82 27.76
C ASP A 85 1.12 -5.52 27.20
N GLU A 86 0.61 -5.08 26.04
CA GLU A 86 -0.46 -5.79 25.31
C GLU A 86 -0.06 -7.23 24.95
N GLY A 87 1.24 -7.48 24.78
CA GLY A 87 1.84 -8.77 24.48
C GLY A 87 1.61 -9.82 25.55
N TYR A 88 1.63 -9.46 26.84
CA TYR A 88 1.38 -10.42 27.92
C TYR A 88 -0.01 -11.09 27.77
N ILE A 89 -1.02 -10.30 27.41
CA ILE A 89 -2.37 -10.80 27.12
C ILE A 89 -2.35 -11.65 25.84
N THR A 90 -1.68 -11.20 24.79
CA THR A 90 -1.57 -11.95 23.53
C THR A 90 -0.94 -13.34 23.72
N TRP A 91 0.12 -13.43 24.54
CA TRP A 91 0.87 -14.66 24.79
C TRP A 91 0.18 -15.65 25.75
N THR A 92 -0.80 -15.18 26.53
CA THR A 92 -1.59 -16.05 27.44
C THR A 92 -2.87 -16.60 26.82
N LEU A 93 -3.22 -16.17 25.59
CA LEU A 93 -4.33 -16.75 24.84
C LEU A 93 -4.04 -18.23 24.49
N PRO A 94 -5.08 -19.09 24.40
CA PRO A 94 -4.92 -20.49 23.98
C PRO A 94 -4.70 -20.59 22.46
N ALA A 95 -3.61 -20.00 21.96
CA ALA A 95 -3.18 -19.98 20.58
C ALA A 95 -1.66 -20.16 20.51
N SER A 96 -1.17 -20.97 19.57
CA SER A 96 0.28 -21.17 19.43
C SER A 96 0.98 -19.89 18.97
N PRO A 97 2.28 -19.72 19.27
CA PRO A 97 3.07 -18.58 18.79
C PRO A 97 2.98 -18.39 17.27
N LEU A 98 3.02 -19.49 16.53
CA LEU A 98 2.87 -19.48 15.08
C LEU A 98 1.50 -18.96 14.65
N THR A 99 0.43 -19.29 15.38
CA THR A 99 -0.92 -18.76 15.13
C THR A 99 -1.00 -17.25 15.39
N GLN A 100 -0.32 -16.75 16.43
CA GLN A 100 -0.26 -15.32 16.73
C GLN A 100 0.48 -14.56 15.63
N LEU A 101 1.59 -15.12 15.15
CA LEU A 101 2.36 -14.57 14.05
C LEU A 101 1.56 -14.52 12.75
N TRP A 102 0.99 -15.64 12.31
CA TRP A 102 0.19 -15.70 11.09
C TRP A 102 -1.01 -14.76 11.15
N ALA A 103 -1.60 -14.54 12.32
CA ALA A 103 -2.66 -13.56 12.47
C ALA A 103 -2.21 -12.15 12.06
N LYS A 104 -0.98 -11.74 12.40
CA LYS A 104 -0.47 -10.42 12.05
C LYS A 104 -0.10 -10.30 10.59
N ILE A 105 0.58 -11.30 10.05
CA ILE A 105 0.94 -11.34 8.63
C ILE A 105 -0.35 -11.22 7.80
N LEU A 106 -1.34 -12.09 8.04
CA LEU A 106 -2.60 -12.08 7.29
C LEU A 106 -3.39 -10.78 7.48
N SER A 107 -3.42 -10.20 8.69
CA SER A 107 -4.12 -8.93 8.93
C SER A 107 -3.44 -7.77 8.21
N ALA A 108 -2.11 -7.69 8.25
CA ALA A 108 -1.34 -6.69 7.50
C ALA A 108 -1.53 -6.88 5.99
N SER A 109 -1.57 -8.12 5.51
CA SER A 109 -1.82 -8.43 4.11
C SER A 109 -3.19 -7.97 3.64
N ILE A 110 -4.23 -8.16 4.45
CA ILE A 110 -5.57 -7.67 4.13
C ILE A 110 -5.56 -6.13 4.01
N TRP A 111 -4.89 -5.43 4.93
CA TRP A 111 -4.77 -3.97 4.85
C TRP A 111 -4.00 -3.51 3.62
N TYR A 112 -2.90 -4.19 3.30
CA TYR A 112 -2.10 -3.90 2.12
C TYR A 112 -2.91 -4.03 0.83
N VAL A 113 -3.65 -5.14 0.67
CA VAL A 113 -4.50 -5.35 -0.51
C VAL A 113 -5.59 -4.27 -0.60
N LEU A 114 -6.18 -3.88 0.52
CA LEU A 114 -7.18 -2.80 0.54
C LEU A 114 -6.57 -1.43 0.19
N ASP A 115 -5.41 -1.08 0.73
CA ASP A 115 -4.67 0.15 0.40
C ASP A 115 -4.39 0.21 -1.10
N LEU A 116 -3.80 -0.85 -1.64
CA LEU A 116 -3.49 -0.99 -3.06
C LEU A 116 -4.74 -0.87 -3.93
N THR A 117 -5.86 -1.51 -3.53
CA THR A 117 -7.13 -1.44 -4.26
C THR A 117 -7.67 0.00 -4.30
N ILE A 118 -7.65 0.70 -3.17
CA ILE A 118 -8.17 2.08 -3.10
C ILE A 118 -7.24 3.03 -3.86
N CYS A 119 -5.92 2.88 -3.75
CA CYS A 119 -4.94 3.64 -4.53
C CYS A 119 -5.15 3.43 -6.02
N PHE A 120 -5.26 2.20 -6.52
CA PHE A 120 -5.53 1.97 -7.94
C PHE A 120 -6.88 2.56 -8.38
N ALA A 121 -7.93 2.43 -7.57
CA ALA A 121 -9.23 3.04 -7.88
C ALA A 121 -9.16 4.57 -7.93
N ALA A 122 -8.42 5.21 -7.01
CA ALA A 122 -8.24 6.65 -6.95
C ALA A 122 -7.40 7.16 -8.14
N ALA A 123 -6.32 6.45 -8.49
CA ALA A 123 -5.51 6.75 -9.67
C ALA A 123 -6.33 6.60 -10.96
N TRP A 124 -7.11 5.51 -11.07
CA TRP A 124 -8.03 5.29 -12.18
C TRP A 124 -9.03 6.44 -12.32
N PHE A 125 -9.65 6.86 -11.21
CA PHE A 125 -10.58 8.00 -11.19
C PHE A 125 -9.94 9.30 -11.69
N LEU A 126 -8.68 9.58 -11.33
CA LEU A 126 -7.97 10.77 -11.81
C LEU A 126 -7.78 10.76 -13.33
N ILE A 127 -7.57 9.60 -13.94
CA ILE A 127 -7.28 9.47 -15.38
C ILE A 127 -8.50 9.15 -16.24
N SER A 128 -9.65 8.80 -15.65
CA SER A 128 -10.77 8.22 -16.41
C SER A 128 -11.61 9.22 -17.22
N GLY A 129 -11.42 10.53 -17.06
CA GLY A 129 -12.21 11.51 -17.82
C GLY A 129 -11.68 11.84 -19.22
N ASP A 130 -12.59 12.28 -20.09
CA ASP A 130 -12.38 12.41 -21.54
C ASP A 130 -11.23 13.35 -21.92
N ASN A 131 -11.04 14.43 -21.16
CA ASN A 131 -9.92 15.36 -21.35
C ASN A 131 -8.56 14.68 -21.19
N ILE A 132 -8.40 13.82 -20.17
CA ILE A 132 -7.18 13.05 -19.96
C ILE A 132 -7.05 11.93 -20.98
N GLN A 133 -8.13 11.19 -21.25
CA GLN A 133 -8.09 10.07 -22.19
C GLN A 133 -7.70 10.53 -23.60
N SER A 134 -8.29 11.64 -24.07
CA SER A 134 -7.93 12.22 -25.37
C SER A 134 -6.49 12.72 -25.43
N ALA A 135 -5.98 13.34 -24.35
CA ALA A 135 -4.58 13.73 -24.25
C ALA A 135 -3.64 12.52 -24.25
N LEU A 136 -4.03 11.45 -23.54
CA LEU A 136 -3.26 10.22 -23.45
C LEU A 136 -3.16 9.51 -24.81
N GLU A 137 -4.26 9.43 -25.57
CA GLU A 137 -4.25 8.85 -26.93
C GLU A 137 -3.27 9.57 -27.86
N ARG A 138 -3.11 10.90 -27.71
CA ARG A 138 -2.15 11.68 -28.50
C ARG A 138 -0.69 11.36 -28.14
N ILE A 139 -0.42 11.06 -26.87
CA ILE A 139 0.94 10.82 -26.35
C ILE A 139 1.38 9.36 -26.52
N LYS A 140 0.46 8.40 -26.60
CA LYS A 140 0.78 6.96 -26.73
C LYS A 140 1.80 6.62 -27.82
N PRO A 141 1.76 7.19 -29.03
CA PRO A 141 2.76 6.90 -30.06
C PRO A 141 4.17 7.33 -29.64
N ASP A 142 4.30 8.55 -29.12
CA ASP A 142 5.58 9.11 -28.65
C ASP A 142 6.10 8.32 -27.45
N PHE A 143 5.21 7.94 -26.53
CA PHE A 143 5.52 7.07 -25.40
C PHE A 143 6.09 5.72 -25.86
N GLN A 144 5.44 5.10 -26.85
CA GLN A 144 5.90 3.82 -27.40
C GLN A 144 7.23 3.96 -28.14
N ALA A 145 7.43 5.06 -28.87
CA ALA A 145 8.70 5.35 -29.52
C ALA A 145 9.84 5.56 -28.50
N ALA A 146 9.56 6.22 -27.39
CA ALA A 146 10.54 6.51 -26.34
C ALA A 146 10.91 5.28 -25.50
N LEU A 147 9.94 4.46 -25.13
CA LEU A 147 10.12 3.34 -24.21
C LEU A 147 10.23 1.97 -24.90
N GLY A 148 9.97 1.90 -26.21
CA GLY A 148 10.01 0.65 -26.97
C GLY A 148 8.91 -0.34 -26.59
N MET A 149 7.89 0.09 -25.86
CA MET A 149 6.82 -0.77 -25.37
C MET A 149 5.45 -0.10 -25.41
N SER A 150 4.39 -0.90 -25.50
CA SER A 150 3.03 -0.37 -25.49
C SER A 150 2.67 0.23 -24.13
N PHE A 151 1.80 1.24 -24.12
CA PHE A 151 1.29 1.86 -22.90
C PHE A 151 0.61 0.83 -21.96
N SER A 152 -0.13 -0.14 -22.52
CA SER A 152 -0.76 -1.21 -21.75
C SER A 152 0.26 -2.11 -21.06
N SER A 153 1.34 -2.48 -21.76
CA SER A 153 2.43 -3.27 -21.18
C SER A 153 3.10 -2.53 -20.03
N PHE A 154 3.32 -1.21 -20.17
CA PHE A 154 3.85 -0.38 -19.09
C PHE A 154 2.93 -0.36 -17.87
N CYS A 155 1.63 -0.11 -18.06
CA CYS A 155 0.66 -0.17 -16.95
C CYS A 155 0.65 -1.54 -16.26
N GLY A 156 0.75 -2.63 -17.03
CA GLY A 156 0.86 -3.99 -16.49
C GLY A 156 2.12 -4.18 -15.62
N LEU A 157 3.26 -3.65 -16.04
CA LEU A 157 4.50 -3.69 -15.25
C LEU A 157 4.40 -2.88 -13.96
N VAL A 158 3.75 -1.72 -13.98
CA VAL A 158 3.52 -0.91 -12.77
C VAL A 158 2.68 -1.68 -11.76
N VAL A 159 1.59 -2.32 -12.21
CA VAL A 159 0.76 -3.17 -11.35
C VAL A 159 1.56 -4.36 -10.81
N PHE A 160 2.33 -5.04 -11.66
CA PHE A 160 3.18 -6.15 -11.24
C PHE A 160 4.22 -5.74 -10.19
N PHE A 161 4.86 -4.59 -10.37
CA PHE A 161 5.84 -4.04 -9.44
C PHE A 161 5.21 -3.80 -8.05
N HIS A 162 4.06 -3.13 -7.99
CA HIS A 162 3.34 -2.91 -6.71
C HIS A 162 2.83 -4.21 -6.07
N LEU A 163 2.46 -5.22 -6.85
CA LEU A 163 2.11 -6.53 -6.29
C LEU A 163 3.35 -7.26 -5.73
N SER A 164 4.52 -7.06 -6.33
CA SER A 164 5.77 -7.69 -5.87
C SER A 164 6.28 -7.13 -4.54
N GLU A 165 5.97 -5.87 -4.22
CA GLU A 165 6.32 -5.21 -2.94
C GLU A 165 5.70 -5.90 -1.71
N PHE A 166 4.69 -6.74 -1.92
CA PHE A 166 4.07 -7.55 -0.88
C PHE A 166 5.03 -8.58 -0.25
N PHE A 167 5.93 -9.17 -1.04
CA PHE A 167 6.82 -10.25 -0.59
C PHE A 167 7.94 -9.77 0.35
N PRO A 168 8.66 -8.67 0.05
CA PRO A 168 9.68 -8.11 0.95
C PRO A 168 9.11 -7.64 2.29
N ALA A 169 7.90 -7.07 2.31
CA ALA A 169 7.25 -6.63 3.54
C ALA A 169 6.99 -7.82 4.48
N CYS A 170 6.46 -8.93 3.96
CA CYS A 170 6.29 -10.17 4.73
C CYS A 170 7.64 -10.75 5.19
N TYR A 171 8.67 -10.69 4.34
CA TYR A 171 10.01 -11.19 4.65
C TYR A 171 10.69 -10.38 5.76
N LEU A 172 10.60 -9.05 5.74
CA LEU A 172 11.12 -8.18 6.79
C LEU A 172 10.47 -8.45 8.15
N PHE A 173 9.14 -8.66 8.19
CA PHE A 173 8.46 -9.06 9.43
C PHE A 173 8.98 -10.40 9.96
N ILE A 174 9.26 -11.36 9.07
CA ILE A 174 9.82 -12.66 9.44
C ILE A 174 11.26 -12.53 9.96
N GLN A 175 12.10 -11.71 9.32
CA GLN A 175 13.47 -11.47 9.77
C GLN A 175 13.54 -10.77 11.13
N VAL A 176 12.66 -9.78 11.38
CA VAL A 176 12.57 -9.13 12.71
C VAL A 176 12.27 -10.15 13.80
N LEU A 177 11.47 -11.18 13.50
CA LEU A 177 11.15 -12.26 14.44
C LEU A 177 12.27 -13.28 14.62
N GLN A 178 13.12 -13.47 13.61
CA GLN A 178 14.28 -14.34 13.65
C GLN A 178 15.50 -13.70 14.33
N SER A 179 15.47 -12.39 14.60
CA SER A 179 16.55 -11.75 15.35
C SER A 179 16.52 -12.19 16.82
N ASP A 180 17.51 -13.01 17.19
CA ASP A 180 17.67 -13.67 18.50
C ASP A 180 17.64 -12.72 19.71
N SER A 181 17.84 -11.42 19.49
CA SER A 181 17.86 -10.40 20.54
C SER A 181 16.50 -10.13 21.19
N TRP A 182 15.38 -10.51 20.56
CA TRP A 182 14.04 -10.15 21.05
C TRP A 182 13.23 -11.31 21.64
N PHE A 183 13.70 -12.55 21.50
CA PHE A 183 12.96 -13.75 21.94
C PHE A 183 13.83 -14.75 22.71
N PRO A 184 14.32 -14.40 23.92
CA PRO A 184 15.17 -15.29 24.72
C PRO A 184 14.48 -16.58 25.20
N HIS A 185 13.16 -16.72 25.01
CA HIS A 185 12.38 -17.88 25.47
C HIS A 185 11.75 -18.73 24.35
N ILE A 186 11.98 -18.40 23.07
CA ILE A 186 11.40 -19.15 21.94
C ILE A 186 12.42 -20.14 21.34
N GLY A 187 13.20 -20.81 22.20
CA GLY A 187 14.19 -21.82 21.83
C GLY A 187 13.67 -23.02 21.01
N SER A 188 12.35 -23.23 20.95
CA SER A 188 11.75 -24.42 20.33
C SER A 188 11.18 -24.23 18.92
N LEU A 189 11.18 -23.02 18.35
CA LEU A 189 10.63 -22.75 17.00
C LEU A 189 11.69 -22.64 15.90
N TYR A 190 12.97 -22.56 16.26
CA TYR A 190 14.10 -22.59 15.32
C TYR A 190 14.03 -23.72 14.28
N PRO A 191 13.66 -24.97 14.64
CA PRO A 191 13.59 -26.05 13.65
C PRO A 191 12.44 -25.90 12.66
N LEU A 192 11.30 -25.32 13.08
CA LEU A 192 10.11 -25.19 12.23
C LEU A 192 10.23 -24.04 11.22
N LEU A 193 10.98 -22.99 11.57
CA LEU A 193 11.27 -21.88 10.65
C LEU A 193 12.26 -22.26 9.54
N TYR A 194 13.15 -23.23 9.79
CA TYR A 194 14.07 -23.79 8.80
C TYR A 194 13.46 -24.88 7.90
N ILE A 195 12.37 -25.53 8.32
CA ILE A 195 11.73 -26.61 7.54
C ILE A 195 10.72 -26.06 6.51
N LEU A 196 10.25 -24.82 6.70
CA LEU A 196 9.30 -24.16 5.80
C LEU A 196 9.98 -23.31 4.71
N PHE A 197 11.32 -23.26 4.65
CA PHE A 197 12.10 -22.54 3.65
C PHE A 197 13.39 -23.26 3.28
#